data_AF-A0AA46U8T9-F1
#
_entry.id   AF-A0AA46U8T9-F1
#
_cell.length_a   1.000
_cell.length_b   1.000
_cell.length_c   1.000
_cell.angle_alpha   90.00
_cell.angle_beta   90.00
_cell.angle_gamma   90.00
#
_symmetry.space_group_name_H-M   'P 1'
#
loop_
_entity.id
_entity.type
_entity.pdbx_description
1 polymer ?
#
loop_
_entity_poly.entity_id
_entity_poly.type
_entity_poly.pdbx_seq_one_letter_code
_entity_poly.pdbx_strand_id
1 'polypeptide(L)' 'MKYFEILGITKTWYGSASKVYPEQIQVDRHGKETKVTKLNDGAVLLHSEVPQNETYYMVDGKYYTQVYARVLIKHIRS' A
#
# COMPACT_ATOMS: atom_id res chain seq x y z
N MET A 1 -19.01 -14.14 -24.77
CA MET A 1 -18.98 -13.22 -23.62
C MET A 1 -17.78 -13.64 -22.77
N LYS A 2 -16.83 -12.74 -22.50
CA LYS A 2 -15.69 -13.05 -21.61
C LYS A 2 -16.11 -12.70 -20.18
N TYR A 3 -16.01 -13.65 -19.27
CA TYR A 3 -16.37 -13.47 -17.87
C TYR A 3 -15.10 -13.37 -17.01
N PHE A 4 -15.15 -12.57 -15.96
CA PHE A 4 -14.12 -12.49 -14.93
C PHE A 4 -14.80 -12.47 -13.56
N GLU A 5 -14.07 -12.95 -12.55
CA GLU A 5 -14.48 -12.91 -11.15
C GLU A 5 -13.70 -11.79 -10.45
N ILE A 6 -14.39 -10.94 -9.68
CA ILE A 6 -13.76 -9.98 -8.78
C ILE A 6 -13.42 -10.73 -7.50
N LEU A 7 -12.12 -10.88 -7.22
CA LEU A 7 -11.65 -11.56 -6.03
C LEU A 7 -11.65 -10.65 -4.80
N GLY A 8 -11.36 -9.36 -4.99
CA GLY A 8 -11.26 -8.39 -3.92
C GLY A 8 -10.57 -7.09 -4.36
N ILE A 9 -10.19 -6.27 -3.39
CA ILE A 9 -9.46 -5.01 -3.62
C ILE A 9 -8.23 -4.93 -2.72
N THR A 10 -7.18 -4.22 -3.17
CA THR A 10 -5.94 -4.03 -2.40
C THR A 10 -6.05 -2.92 -1.34
N LYS A 11 -7.24 -2.75 -0.76
CA LYS A 11 -7.52 -1.78 0.31
C LYS A 11 -8.19 -2.55 1.45
N THR A 12 -7.76 -2.27 2.68
CA THR A 12 -8.12 -3.02 3.89
C THR A 12 -7.85 -4.53 3.80
N TRP A 13 -7.89 -5.22 4.93
CA TRP A 13 -7.60 -6.65 5.00
C TRP A 13 -8.83 -7.47 4.60
N TYR A 14 -8.93 -7.82 3.32
CA TYR A 14 -9.93 -8.82 2.86
C TYR A 14 -9.44 -10.28 3.07
N GLY A 15 -8.29 -10.47 3.70
CA GLY A 15 -7.67 -11.79 3.95
C GLY A 15 -6.44 -12.07 3.10
N SER A 16 -6.02 -11.11 2.25
CA SER A 16 -4.84 -11.24 1.37
C SER A 16 -3.65 -10.39 1.78
N ALA A 17 -3.59 -9.94 3.04
CA ALA A 17 -2.46 -9.16 3.53
C ALA A 17 -1.20 -10.04 3.56
N SER A 18 -0.13 -9.61 2.88
CA SER A 18 1.14 -10.33 2.84
C SER A 18 2.15 -9.87 3.91
N LYS A 19 1.88 -8.73 4.56
CA LYS A 19 2.75 -8.13 5.58
C LYS A 19 1.94 -7.21 6.49
N VAL A 20 2.29 -7.21 7.77
CA VAL A 20 1.82 -6.24 8.76
C VAL A 20 3.00 -5.32 9.11
N TYR A 21 2.77 -4.02 9.05
CA TYR A 21 3.74 -3.00 9.41
C TYR A 21 3.52 -2.53 10.85
N PRO A 22 4.59 -2.37 11.65
CA PRO A 22 4.51 -1.70 12.96
C PRO A 22 4.18 -0.21 12.76
N GLU A 23 4.13 0.58 13.84
CA GLU A 23 3.98 2.04 13.76
C GLU A 23 4.98 2.65 12.76
N GLN A 24 4.50 3.57 11.93
CA GLN A 24 5.26 4.23 10.87
C GLN A 24 5.40 5.73 11.17
N ILE A 25 6.49 6.32 10.70
CA ILE A 25 6.59 7.77 10.59
C ILE A 25 6.14 8.16 9.18
N GLN A 26 4.97 8.80 9.07
CA GLN A 26 4.54 9.44 7.83
C GLN A 26 5.25 10.79 7.70
N VAL A 27 5.88 11.03 6.56
CA VAL A 27 6.44 12.34 6.19
C VAL A 27 5.59 12.88 5.05
N ASP A 28 4.94 14.03 5.25
CA ASP A 28 4.18 14.67 4.18
C ASP A 28 5.07 15.41 3.17
N ARG A 29 4.48 15.92 2.09
CA ARG A 29 5.19 16.68 1.04
C ARG A 29 5.93 17.93 1.54
N HIS A 30 5.65 18.38 2.76
CA HIS A 30 6.29 19.54 3.40
C HIS A 30 7.33 19.11 4.45
N GLY A 31 7.59 17.81 4.60
CA GLY A 31 8.52 17.26 5.58
C GLY A 31 7.93 17.09 6.97
N LYS A 32 6.62 17.29 7.17
CA LYS A 32 6.01 17.12 8.49
C LYS A 32 5.89 15.64 8.82
N GLU A 33 6.43 15.27 9.98
CA GLU A 33 6.38 13.91 10.50
C GLU A 33 5.14 13.66 11.37
N THR A 34 4.56 12.46 11.29
CA THR A 34 3.44 12.02 12.13
C THR A 34 3.45 10.50 12.31
N LYS A 35 3.22 10.02 13.54
CA LYS A 35 3.09 8.59 13.83
C LYS A 35 1.75 8.03 13.35
N VAL A 36 1.78 6.95 12.58
CA VAL A 36 0.58 6.35 11.96
C VAL A 36 0.70 4.83 11.80
N THR A 37 -0.38 4.19 11.37
CA THR A 37 -0.42 2.77 10.97
C THR A 37 -0.90 2.54 9.53
N LYS A 38 -0.92 3.61 8.71
CA LYS A 38 -1.53 3.66 7.36
C LYS A 38 -1.01 2.66 6.34
N LEU A 39 0.24 2.20 6.43
CA LEU A 39 0.76 1.18 5.50
C LEU A 39 -0.05 -0.13 5.55
N ASN A 40 -0.79 -0.37 6.63
CA ASN A 40 -1.66 -1.55 6.77
C ASN A 40 -3.01 -1.40 6.03
N ASP A 41 -3.36 -0.20 5.56
CA ASP A 41 -4.67 0.08 4.94
C ASP A 41 -4.73 -0.27 3.44
N GLY A 42 -3.61 -0.64 2.83
CA GLY A 42 -3.58 -0.96 1.40
C GLY A 42 -2.21 -1.38 0.87
N ALA A 43 -2.13 -1.55 -0.44
CA ALA A 43 -0.88 -1.91 -1.12
C ALA A 43 0.18 -0.81 -1.01
N VAL A 44 1.43 -1.24 -0.91
CA VAL A 44 2.59 -0.35 -0.70
C VAL A 44 3.73 -0.68 -1.66
N LEU A 45 4.53 0.34 -2.01
CA LEU A 45 5.80 0.18 -2.72
C LEU A 45 6.94 0.46 -1.75
N LEU A 46 7.99 -0.35 -1.83
CA LEU A 46 9.26 -0.12 -1.13
C LEU A 46 10.20 0.69 -2.03
N HIS A 47 10.89 1.65 -1.46
CA HIS A 47 11.87 2.49 -2.14
C HIS A 47 13.25 2.35 -1.51
N SER A 48 14.29 2.43 -2.35
CA SER A 48 15.69 2.46 -1.92
C SER A 48 16.14 3.84 -1.43
N GLU A 49 15.46 4.89 -1.88
CA GLU A 49 15.74 6.29 -1.57
C GLU A 49 14.46 6.99 -1.09
N VAL A 50 14.61 8.20 -0.54
CA VAL A 50 13.49 9.00 -0.08
C VAL A 50 12.66 9.47 -1.29
N PRO A 51 11.36 9.11 -1.36
CA PRO A 51 10.46 9.60 -2.41
C PRO A 51 10.36 11.13 -2.39
N GLN A 52 10.47 11.75 -3.57
CA GLN A 52 10.47 13.21 -3.71
C GLN A 52 9.08 13.73 -4.04
N ASN A 53 8.71 14.89 -3.47
CA ASN A 53 7.45 15.59 -3.73
C ASN A 53 6.15 14.79 -3.45
N GLU A 54 6.21 13.78 -2.58
CA GLU A 54 5.05 12.99 -2.17
C GLU A 54 5.10 12.62 -0.69
N THR A 55 3.97 12.16 -0.15
CA THR A 55 3.91 11.61 1.20
C THR A 55 4.49 10.20 1.22
N TYR A 56 5.45 9.94 2.08
CA TYR A 56 6.05 8.62 2.27
C TYR A 56 6.03 8.21 3.75
N TYR A 57 6.38 6.96 3.99
CA TYR A 57 6.36 6.34 5.31
C TYR A 57 7.70 5.68 5.60
N MET A 58 8.21 5.87 6.80
CA MET A 58 9.44 5.24 7.28
C MET A 58 9.11 4.12 8.26
N VAL A 59 9.71 2.95 8.01
CA VAL A 59 9.65 1.78 8.90
C VAL A 59 10.99 1.06 8.85
N ASP A 60 11.63 0.87 10.01
CA ASP A 60 12.92 0.16 10.13
C ASP A 60 13.99 0.64 9.14
N GLY A 61 14.12 1.96 8.99
CA GLY A 61 15.09 2.59 8.08
C GLY A 61 14.76 2.44 6.59
N LYS A 62 13.58 1.91 6.23
CA LYS A 62 13.10 1.76 4.85
C LYS A 62 11.99 2.75 4.53
N TYR A 63 11.88 3.11 3.26
CA TYR A 63 10.90 4.09 2.75
C TYR A 63 9.80 3.41 1.95
N TYR A 64 8.56 3.82 2.19
CA TYR A 64 7.40 3.25 1.53
C TYR A 64 6.43 4.33 1.05
N THR A 65 5.72 4.05 -0.04
CA THR A 65 4.54 4.83 -0.43
C THR A 65 3.32 3.91 -0.52
N GLN A 66 2.16 4.44 -0.15
CA GLN A 66 0.90 3.73 -0.36
C GLN A 66 0.37 4.09 -1.75
N VAL A 67 -0.08 3.08 -2.49
CA VAL A 67 -0.61 3.25 -3.84
C VAL A 67 -2.13 3.16 -3.88
N TYR A 68 -2.73 3.62 -4.97
CA TYR A 68 -4.17 3.47 -5.21
C TYR A 68 -4.62 1.99 -5.11
N ALA A 69 -5.82 1.81 -4.58
CA ALA A 69 -6.46 0.50 -4.50
C ALA A 69 -6.66 -0.07 -5.92
N ARG A 70 -6.33 -1.35 -6.08
CA ARG A 70 -6.53 -2.11 -7.31
C ARG A 70 -7.58 -3.19 -7.09
N VAL A 71 -8.41 -3.45 -8.10
CA VAL A 71 -9.32 -4.59 -8.11
C VAL A 71 -8.54 -5.82 -8.55
N LEU A 72 -8.60 -6.89 -7.76
CA LEU A 72 -8.02 -8.18 -8.10
C LEU A 72 -9.06 -8.97 -8.88
N ILE A 73 -8.70 -9.39 -10.09
CA ILE A 73 -9.59 -10.15 -10.97
C ILE A 73 -8.99 -11.50 -11.31
N LYS A 74 -9.85 -12.51 -11.42
CA LYS A 74 -9.52 -13.81 -11.97
C LYS A 74 -10.15 -13.95 -13.34
N HIS A 75 -9.31 -14.20 -14.34
CA HIS A 75 -9.78 -14.55 -15.67
C HIS A 75 -10.33 -15.98 -15.67
N ILE A 76 -11.59 -16.15 -16.08
CA ILE A 76 -12.20 -17.46 -16.22
C ILE A 76 -11.91 -17.94 -17.65
N ARG A 77 -11.05 -18.96 -17.79
CA ARG A 77 -10.85 -19.62 -19.08
C ARG A 77 -12.01 -20.59 -19.32
N SER A 78 -12.71 -20.40 -20.43
CA SER A 78 -13.67 -21.36 -20.99
C SER A 78 -12.95 -22.46 -21.76
#